data_AF-A0A382CT55-F1
#
_entry.id   AF-A0A382CT55-F1
#
_cell.length_a   1.000
_cell.length_b   1.000
_cell.length_c   1.000
_cell.angle_alpha   90.00
_cell.angle_beta   90.00
_cell.angle_gamma   90.00
#
_symmetry.space_group_name_H-M   'P 1'
#
loop_
_entity.id
_entity.type
_entity.pdbx_description
1 polymer ?
#
loop_
_entity_poly.entity_id
_entity_poly.type
_entity_poly.pdbx_seq_one_letter_code
_entity_poly.pdbx_strand_id
1 'polypeptide(L)'
;MQNKVVVLGIVFLLFSSAGAAGSPTEDNEISEDNWWDVYSRDKNHDGISDFLIWKLQQGDRFFDAGEARVFVRYDHHPTDDDVQRLEKNGIEVTFRAQYIDLIGATMPREVIKEVADWEGVVMLDDIGKAE
;
A
#
# COMPACT_ATOMS: atom_id res chain seq x y z
N MET A 1 -38.55 57.64 16.63
CA MET A 1 -37.31 57.19 17.30
C MET A 1 -36.21 57.22 16.25
N GLN A 2 -35.19 58.07 16.45
CA GLN A 2 -34.15 58.38 15.47
C GLN A 2 -33.03 57.33 15.50
N ASN A 3 -32.71 56.79 14.33
CA ASN A 3 -31.57 55.93 14.10
C ASN A 3 -30.27 56.74 14.24
N LYS A 4 -29.34 56.29 15.08
CA LYS A 4 -27.95 56.73 15.03
C LYS A 4 -27.06 55.49 14.93
N VAL A 5 -26.51 55.33 13.74
CA VAL A 5 -25.52 54.33 13.35
C VAL A 5 -24.25 54.60 14.17
N VAL A 6 -23.73 53.56 14.84
CA VAL A 6 -22.40 53.59 15.47
C VAL A 6 -21.47 52.78 14.57
N VAL A 7 -20.55 53.46 13.89
CA VAL A 7 -19.39 52.88 13.22
C VAL A 7 -18.17 53.16 14.11
N LEU A 8 -17.33 52.14 14.35
CA LEU A 8 -15.87 52.16 14.59
C LEU A 8 -15.52 50.87 15.38
N GLY A 9 -14.55 50.02 15.04
CA GLY A 9 -13.59 49.96 13.96
C GLY A 9 -12.91 48.59 14.02
N ILE A 10 -12.72 47.94 12.86
CA ILE A 10 -12.02 46.66 12.74
C ILE A 10 -10.53 46.96 12.69
N VAL A 11 -9.77 46.46 13.66
CA VAL A 11 -8.30 46.51 13.64
C VAL A 11 -7.80 45.46 12.65
N PHE A 12 -7.40 45.90 11.45
CA PHE A 12 -6.61 45.09 10.53
C PHE A 12 -5.16 45.06 11.01
N LEU A 13 -4.74 43.94 11.59
CA LEU A 13 -3.36 43.66 11.93
C LEU A 13 -2.64 43.16 10.66
N LEU A 14 -1.96 44.08 9.97
CA LEU A 14 -1.10 43.78 8.84
C LEU A 14 0.19 43.13 9.36
N PHE A 15 0.32 41.82 9.20
CA PHE A 15 1.61 41.14 9.31
C PHE A 15 2.38 41.37 8.00
N SER A 16 3.29 42.35 8.01
CA SER A 16 4.32 42.49 6.98
C SER A 16 5.40 41.42 7.18
N SER A 17 5.25 40.26 6.55
CA SER A 17 6.38 39.34 6.36
C SER A 17 7.21 39.83 5.18
N ALA A 18 8.33 40.48 5.48
CA ALA A 18 9.35 40.81 4.50
C ALA A 18 9.79 39.52 3.78
N GLY A 19 9.62 39.50 2.46
CA GLY A 19 10.10 38.41 1.61
C GLY A 19 11.62 38.36 1.60
N ALA A 20 12.19 37.30 2.16
CA ALA A 20 13.51 36.86 1.77
C ALA A 20 13.34 36.06 0.47
N ALA A 21 13.72 36.65 -0.66
CA ALA A 21 13.84 35.93 -1.92
C ALA A 21 15.01 34.94 -1.78
N GLY A 22 14.72 33.73 -1.30
CA GLY A 22 15.59 32.58 -1.47
C GLY A 22 15.58 32.20 -2.95
N SER A 23 16.77 32.12 -3.54
CA SER A 23 16.99 31.45 -4.81
C SER A 23 16.34 30.06 -4.78
N PRO A 24 15.76 29.53 -5.88
CA PRO A 24 15.32 28.15 -5.90
C PRO A 24 16.56 27.29 -5.68
N THR A 25 16.67 26.70 -4.49
CA THR A 25 17.53 25.55 -4.27
C THR A 25 17.04 24.48 -5.22
N GLU A 26 17.97 23.85 -5.96
CA GLU A 26 17.72 22.67 -6.80
C GLU A 26 16.61 21.83 -6.16
N ASP A 27 15.53 21.60 -6.92
CA ASP A 27 14.52 20.63 -6.54
C ASP A 27 15.27 19.36 -6.19
N ASN A 28 15.21 18.95 -4.92
CA ASN A 28 15.63 17.61 -4.55
C ASN A 28 14.69 16.71 -5.34
N GLU A 29 15.15 16.17 -6.48
CA GLU A 29 14.56 14.99 -7.09
C GLU A 29 14.67 13.90 -6.03
N ILE A 30 13.66 13.82 -5.16
CA ILE A 30 13.37 12.61 -4.42
C ILE A 30 13.10 11.61 -5.54
N SER A 31 14.03 10.71 -5.82
CA SER A 31 13.62 9.45 -6.40
C SER A 31 12.68 8.86 -5.37
N GLU A 32 11.37 8.99 -5.61
CA GLU A 32 10.36 8.34 -4.79
C GLU A 32 10.48 6.85 -5.10
N ASP A 33 11.47 6.21 -4.47
CA ASP A 33 11.56 4.76 -4.44
C ASP A 33 10.20 4.27 -3.92
N ASN A 34 9.56 3.36 -4.65
CA ASN A 34 8.29 2.87 -4.21
C ASN A 34 8.47 2.17 -2.87
N TRP A 35 7.44 2.15 -2.02
CA TRP A 35 7.58 1.53 -0.69
C TRP A 35 8.02 0.06 -0.76
N TRP A 36 7.67 -0.63 -1.85
CA TRP A 36 8.07 -2.01 -2.13
C TRP A 36 9.53 -2.14 -2.56
N ASP A 37 10.12 -1.13 -3.22
CA ASP A 37 11.52 -1.16 -3.66
C ASP A 37 12.51 -1.17 -2.47
N VAL A 38 12.09 -0.62 -1.33
CA VAL A 38 12.90 -0.50 -0.10
C VAL A 38 12.29 -1.27 1.08
N TYR A 39 11.36 -2.19 0.82
CA TYR A 39 10.64 -2.88 1.90
C TYR A 39 11.58 -3.78 2.69
N SER A 40 11.74 -3.51 3.99
CA SER A 40 12.73 -4.21 4.83
C SER A 40 12.52 -5.72 4.99
N ARG A 41 11.34 -6.21 4.59
CA ARG A 41 10.96 -7.63 4.63
C ARG A 41 11.05 -8.29 3.26
N ASP A 42 11.55 -7.63 2.23
CA ASP A 42 11.90 -8.20 0.94
C ASP A 42 13.34 -7.82 0.60
N LYS A 43 14.31 -8.51 1.21
CA LYS A 43 15.73 -8.15 1.08
C LYS A 43 16.36 -8.56 -0.24
N ASN A 44 15.76 -9.54 -0.91
CA ASN A 44 16.21 -10.04 -2.20
C ASN A 44 15.43 -9.42 -3.37
N HIS A 45 14.44 -8.56 -3.08
CA HIS A 45 13.65 -7.83 -4.06
C HIS A 45 12.94 -8.79 -5.03
N ASP A 46 12.37 -9.87 -4.50
CA ASP A 46 11.64 -10.87 -5.30
C ASP A 46 10.12 -10.69 -5.23
N GLY A 47 9.64 -9.61 -4.60
CA GLY A 47 8.21 -9.33 -4.47
C GLY A 47 7.51 -10.26 -3.49
N ILE A 48 8.25 -11.03 -2.68
CA ILE A 48 7.71 -11.91 -1.66
C ILE A 48 8.33 -11.55 -0.31
N SER A 49 7.47 -11.32 0.67
CA SER A 49 7.92 -11.12 2.05
C SER A 49 8.77 -12.30 2.54
N ASP A 50 10.01 -12.04 2.95
CA ASP A 50 10.95 -12.97 3.62
C ASP A 50 10.26 -13.72 4.76
N PHE A 51 9.31 -13.07 5.44
CA PHE A 51 8.56 -13.70 6.53
C PHE A 51 7.46 -14.65 6.04
N LEU A 52 6.82 -14.35 4.90
CA LEU A 52 5.94 -15.30 4.22
C LEU A 52 6.74 -16.55 3.82
N ILE A 53 7.93 -16.37 3.21
CA ILE A 53 8.84 -17.47 2.89
C ILE A 53 9.20 -18.27 4.15
N TRP A 54 9.59 -17.59 5.22
CA TRP A 54 9.89 -18.25 6.50
C TRP A 54 8.70 -19.07 7.02
N LYS A 55 7.47 -18.54 6.96
CA LYS A 55 6.25 -19.26 7.38
C LYS A 55 5.98 -20.50 6.53
N LEU A 56 6.14 -20.40 5.21
CA LEU A 56 5.96 -21.52 4.28
C LEU A 56 6.93 -22.68 4.59
N GLN A 57 8.14 -22.36 5.05
CA GLN A 57 9.15 -23.36 5.44
C GLN A 57 8.82 -24.09 6.76
N GLN A 58 7.81 -23.65 7.52
CA GLN A 58 7.42 -24.29 8.79
C GLN A 58 6.40 -25.43 8.62
N GLY A 59 6.22 -25.94 7.40
CA GLY A 59 5.20 -26.93 7.09
C GLY A 59 3.80 -26.36 7.27
N ASP A 60 2.97 -27.04 8.07
CA ASP A 60 1.55 -26.68 8.24
C ASP A 60 1.25 -25.91 9.54
N ARG A 61 2.31 -25.36 10.18
CA ARG A 61 2.17 -24.62 11.43
C ARG A 61 1.34 -23.35 11.30
N PHE A 62 1.43 -22.69 10.13
CA PHE A 62 0.81 -21.39 9.88
C PHE A 62 -0.30 -21.43 8.83
N PHE A 63 -0.23 -22.39 7.91
CA PHE A 63 -1.16 -22.57 6.80
C PHE A 63 -1.58 -24.02 6.71
N ASP A 64 -2.75 -24.27 6.13
CA ASP A 64 -3.19 -25.62 5.82
C ASP A 64 -2.28 -26.25 4.75
N ALA A 65 -2.29 -27.58 4.70
CA ALA A 65 -1.42 -28.34 3.80
C ALA A 65 -1.67 -27.95 2.34
N GLY A 66 -0.61 -27.55 1.63
CA GLY A 66 -0.66 -27.18 0.22
C GLY A 66 -1.12 -25.76 -0.07
N GLU A 67 -1.64 -25.01 0.91
CA GLU A 67 -2.16 -23.65 0.69
C GLU A 67 -1.44 -22.61 1.55
N ALA A 68 -1.59 -21.34 1.18
CA ALA A 68 -1.16 -20.19 1.95
C ALA A 68 -2.19 -19.07 1.86
N ARG A 69 -2.42 -18.40 2.99
CA ARG A 69 -3.23 -17.18 3.06
C ARG A 69 -2.30 -15.98 2.94
N VAL A 70 -2.50 -15.17 1.90
CA VAL A 70 -1.60 -14.07 1.55
C VAL A 70 -2.37 -12.79 1.22
N PHE A 71 -1.73 -11.64 1.45
CA PHE A 71 -2.10 -10.40 0.83
C PHE A 71 -1.38 -10.27 -0.51
N VAL A 72 -2.13 -10.12 -1.60
CA VAL A 72 -1.63 -9.72 -2.91
C VAL A 72 -1.73 -8.20 -2.99
N ARG A 73 -0.57 -7.53 -3.04
CA ARG A 73 -0.47 -6.07 -3.13
C ARG A 73 -0.21 -5.68 -4.57
N TYR A 74 -0.88 -4.62 -5.02
CA TYR A 74 -0.78 -4.13 -6.39
C TYR A 74 -0.14 -2.73 -6.45
N ASP A 75 0.41 -2.36 -7.61
CA ASP A 75 0.83 -0.98 -7.93
C ASP A 75 -0.35 -0.05 -8.27
N HIS A 76 -1.57 -0.59 -8.23
CA HIS A 76 -2.82 0.10 -8.50
C HIS A 76 -3.93 -0.44 -7.60
N HIS A 77 -5.03 0.31 -7.47
CA HIS A 77 -6.20 -0.18 -6.77
C HIS A 77 -6.76 -1.43 -7.49
N PRO A 78 -6.86 -2.60 -6.81
CA PRO A 78 -7.25 -3.83 -7.47
C PRO A 78 -8.53 -3.67 -8.25
N THR A 79 -8.62 -4.29 -9.41
CA THR A 79 -9.76 -4.25 -10.33
C THR A 79 -10.56 -5.55 -10.30
N ASP A 80 -11.67 -5.60 -11.04
CA ASP A 80 -12.43 -6.83 -11.22
C ASP A 80 -11.66 -7.84 -12.10
N ASP A 81 -10.73 -7.37 -12.93
CA ASP A 81 -9.88 -8.23 -13.76
C ASP A 81 -8.79 -8.90 -12.92
N ASP A 82 -8.24 -8.21 -11.92
CA ASP A 82 -7.28 -8.80 -10.96
C ASP A 82 -7.93 -9.92 -10.14
N VAL A 83 -9.16 -9.67 -9.64
CA VAL A 83 -9.96 -10.68 -8.94
C VAL A 83 -10.20 -11.89 -9.84
N GLN A 84 -10.68 -11.67 -11.06
CA GLN A 84 -10.92 -12.76 -12.00
C GLN A 84 -9.64 -13.51 -12.38
N ARG A 85 -8.50 -12.82 -12.49
CA ARG A 85 -7.21 -13.43 -12.81
C ARG A 85 -6.79 -14.38 -11.69
N LEU A 86 -6.93 -13.97 -10.43
CA LEU A 86 -6.68 -14.85 -9.28
C LEU A 86 -7.61 -16.07 -9.33
N GLU A 87 -8.92 -15.86 -9.41
CA GLU A 87 -9.92 -16.95 -9.38
C GLU A 87 -9.76 -17.95 -10.53
N LYS A 88 -9.43 -17.49 -11.75
CA LYS A 88 -9.16 -18.35 -12.91
C LYS A 88 -7.93 -19.23 -12.75
N ASN A 89 -7.01 -18.86 -11.86
CA ASN A 89 -5.80 -19.63 -11.53
C ASN A 89 -5.96 -20.44 -10.23
N GLY A 90 -7.19 -20.68 -9.77
CA GLY A 90 -7.48 -21.52 -8.61
C GLY A 90 -7.16 -20.84 -7.27
N ILE A 91 -7.08 -19.51 -7.26
CA ILE A 91 -6.81 -18.71 -6.06
C ILE A 91 -8.15 -18.20 -5.51
N GLU A 92 -8.45 -18.50 -4.26
CA GLU A 92 -9.67 -18.03 -3.59
C GLU A 92 -9.47 -16.59 -3.11
N VAL A 93 -10.25 -15.65 -3.63
CA VAL A 93 -10.27 -14.26 -3.12
C VAL A 93 -11.18 -14.19 -1.90
N THR A 94 -10.61 -13.83 -0.75
CA THR A 94 -11.31 -13.79 0.54
C THR A 94 -11.78 -12.39 0.91
N PHE A 95 -11.06 -11.35 0.45
CA PHE A 95 -11.54 -9.97 0.51
C PHE A 95 -10.75 -9.07 -0.45
N ARG A 96 -11.36 -7.95 -0.86
CA ARG A 96 -10.71 -6.84 -1.57
C ARG A 96 -10.80 -5.60 -0.70
N ALA A 97 -9.67 -4.97 -0.42
CA ALA A 97 -9.64 -3.77 0.40
C ALA A 97 -10.23 -2.57 -0.35
N GLN A 98 -10.93 -1.68 0.37
CA GLN A 98 -11.59 -0.51 -0.24
C GLN A 98 -10.66 0.69 -0.42
N TYR A 99 -9.63 0.82 0.44
CA TYR A 99 -8.84 2.04 0.56
C TYR A 99 -7.34 1.84 0.40
N ILE A 100 -6.92 0.59 0.18
CA ILE A 100 -5.51 0.22 -0.02
C ILE A 100 -5.42 -0.79 -1.15
N ASP A 101 -4.26 -0.85 -1.80
CA ASP A 101 -4.04 -1.61 -3.02
C ASP A 101 -3.76 -3.09 -2.73
N LEU A 102 -4.79 -3.80 -2.26
CA LEU A 102 -4.65 -5.09 -1.60
C LEU A 102 -5.86 -6.01 -1.83
N ILE A 103 -5.58 -7.26 -2.18
CA ILE A 103 -6.51 -8.39 -2.12
C ILE A 103 -6.00 -9.41 -1.09
N GLY A 104 -6.88 -9.89 -0.21
CA GLY A 104 -6.60 -11.09 0.58
C GLY A 104 -7.05 -12.34 -0.15
N ALA A 105 -6.20 -13.36 -0.19
CA ALA A 105 -6.47 -14.58 -0.89
C ALA A 105 -5.93 -15.82 -0.17
N THR A 106 -6.52 -16.98 -0.47
CA THR A 106 -5.95 -18.29 -0.21
C THR A 106 -5.48 -18.87 -1.56
N MET A 107 -4.20 -19.23 -1.68
CA MET A 107 -3.64 -19.78 -2.91
C MET A 107 -2.81 -21.05 -2.66
N PRO A 108 -2.69 -21.92 -3.68
CA PRO A 108 -1.73 -23.03 -3.64
C PRO A 108 -0.30 -22.52 -3.41
N ARG A 109 0.50 -23.23 -2.60
CA ARG A 109 1.87 -22.79 -2.26
C ARG A 109 2.78 -22.76 -3.48
N GLU A 110 2.53 -23.65 -4.45
CA GLU A 110 3.29 -23.79 -5.68
C GLU A 110 3.16 -22.60 -6.63
N VAL A 111 2.05 -21.84 -6.57
CA VAL A 111 1.84 -20.69 -7.46
C VAL A 111 2.35 -19.37 -6.87
N ILE A 112 2.76 -19.34 -5.60
CA ILE A 112 3.19 -18.10 -4.91
C ILE A 112 4.29 -17.37 -5.70
N LYS A 113 5.30 -18.09 -6.17
CA LYS A 113 6.39 -17.48 -6.94
C LYS A 113 5.93 -16.94 -8.28
N GLU A 114 5.05 -17.67 -8.96
CA GLU A 114 4.51 -17.24 -10.25
C GLU A 114 3.66 -15.98 -10.09
N VAL A 115 2.82 -15.91 -9.04
CA VAL A 115 1.96 -14.75 -8.77
C VAL A 115 2.78 -13.51 -8.42
N ALA A 116 3.93 -13.65 -7.76
CA ALA A 116 4.82 -12.52 -7.47
C ALA A 116 5.38 -11.86 -8.75
N ASP A 117 5.51 -12.62 -9.84
CA ASP A 117 5.98 -12.14 -11.14
C ASP A 117 4.86 -11.56 -12.02
N TRP A 118 3.61 -11.55 -11.55
CA TRP A 118 2.48 -11.07 -12.34
C TRP A 118 2.54 -9.55 -12.51
N GLU A 119 2.29 -9.08 -13.75
CA GLU A 119 2.10 -7.64 -14.01
C GLU A 119 1.07 -7.04 -13.03
N GLY A 120 1.47 -5.92 -12.41
CA GLY A 120 0.70 -5.18 -11.41
C GLY A 120 0.90 -5.67 -9.97
N VAL A 121 1.38 -6.88 -9.74
CA VAL A 121 1.68 -7.38 -8.38
C VAL A 121 3.02 -6.84 -7.92
N VAL A 122 3.05 -6.20 -6.75
CA VAL A 122 4.27 -5.62 -6.17
C VAL A 122 4.76 -6.33 -4.92
N MET A 123 3.88 -7.04 -4.22
CA MET A 123 4.24 -7.75 -2.99
C MET A 123 3.23 -8.84 -2.64
N LEU A 124 3.74 -10.03 -2.30
CA LEU A 124 3.02 -11.05 -1.56
C LEU A 124 3.46 -11.03 -0.09
N ASP A 125 2.53 -10.67 0.80
CA ASP A 125 2.79 -10.64 2.24
C ASP A 125 1.87 -11.61 2.99
N ASP A 126 2.23 -11.95 4.20
CA ASP A 126 1.39 -12.80 5.03
C ASP A 126 0.16 -12.05 5.56
N ILE A 127 -1.00 -12.71 5.66
CA ILE A 127 -2.22 -12.11 6.28
C ILE A 127 -2.08 -11.94 7.81
N GLY A 128 -1.02 -12.47 8.42
CA GLY A 128 -0.95 -12.66 9.86
C GLY A 128 -1.79 -13.86 10.33
N LYS A 129 -1.49 -14.40 11.51
CA LYS A 129 -2.47 -15.20 12.26
C LYS A 129 -3.20 -14.21 13.15
N ALA A 130 -4.54 -14.25 13.16
CA ALA A 130 -5.23 -13.85 14.38
C ALA A 130 -4.83 -14.87 15.45
N GLU A 131 -4.10 -14.41 16.47
CA GLU A 131 -3.77 -15.23 17.65
C GLU A 131 -5.01 -15.44 18.53
#